data_AF-A0A8T0Y4S0-F1
#
_entry.id   AF-A0A8T0Y4S0-F1
#
_cell.length_a   1.000
_cell.length_b   1.000
_cell.length_c   1.000
_cell.angle_alpha   90.00
_cell.angle_beta   90.00
_cell.angle_gamma   90.00
#
_symmetry.space_group_name_H-M   'P 1'
#
loop_
_entity.id
_entity.type
_entity.pdbx_description
1 polymer ?
#
loop_
_entity_poly.entity_id
_entity_poly.type
_entity_poly.pdbx_seq_one_letter_code
_entity_poly.pdbx_strand_id
1 'polypeptide(L)'
;MDAGRAPASGLDGSNRYADTLKRYRLYDRSGVIRPLSDGEMRSWFERWRRTRGKRVTVARTVTQNSLNQAWASFMDCWSEETGAVFRETIVARGATHARMSRLDQMARRLEQLEQDNHELRRRVRHREESRDVQPQHERWQHQRRWG
;
A
#
# COMPACT_ATOMS: atom_id res chain seq x y z
N MET A 1 1.04 51.40 -38.18
CA MET A 1 -0.16 50.62 -37.85
C MET A 1 0.34 49.36 -37.18
N ASP A 2 0.24 49.34 -35.85
CA ASP A 2 0.94 48.39 -34.98
C ASP A 2 0.04 47.19 -34.61
N ALA A 3 0.67 46.06 -34.33
CA ALA A 3 0.12 44.72 -34.42
C ALA A 3 -0.98 44.40 -33.39
N GLY A 4 -2.15 43.96 -33.89
CA GLY A 4 -3.19 43.30 -33.10
C GLY A 4 -2.78 41.88 -32.73
N ARG A 5 -1.98 41.72 -31.68
CA ARG A 5 -1.69 40.41 -31.06
C ARG A 5 -2.63 40.21 -29.88
N ALA A 6 -3.59 39.31 -30.04
CA ALA A 6 -4.44 38.83 -28.97
C ALA A 6 -3.58 38.21 -27.84
N PRO A 7 -3.83 38.52 -26.55
CA PRO A 7 -3.20 37.77 -25.48
C PRO A 7 -3.76 36.36 -25.48
N ALA A 8 -2.86 35.39 -25.65
CA ALA A 8 -3.15 33.98 -25.47
C ALA A 8 -3.85 33.78 -24.12
N SER A 9 -5.06 33.19 -24.16
CA SER A 9 -5.75 32.65 -23.00
C SER A 9 -4.96 31.47 -22.44
N GLY A 10 -3.84 31.78 -21.80
CA GLY A 10 -3.02 30.84 -21.08
C GLY A 10 -3.61 30.63 -19.69
N LEU A 11 -4.04 29.39 -19.43
CA LEU A 11 -3.98 28.77 -18.11
C LEU A 11 -4.91 29.32 -17.01
N ASP A 12 -6.22 29.35 -17.23
CA ASP A 12 -7.22 29.54 -16.14
C ASP A 12 -8.00 28.25 -15.77
N GLY A 13 -7.45 27.08 -16.12
CA GLY A 13 -8.02 25.79 -15.70
C GLY A 13 -7.46 25.28 -14.37
N SER A 14 -6.19 25.59 -14.08
CA SER A 14 -5.48 25.01 -12.93
C SER A 14 -5.63 25.83 -11.65
N ASN A 15 -5.91 27.13 -11.76
CA ASN A 15 -6.09 28.00 -10.60
C ASN A 15 -7.48 27.82 -9.97
N ARG A 16 -8.53 27.60 -10.78
CA ARG A 16 -9.91 27.38 -10.29
C ARG A 16 -10.05 26.14 -9.40
N TYR A 17 -9.29 25.08 -9.67
CA TYR A 17 -9.26 23.85 -8.85
C TYR A 17 -8.42 24.02 -7.58
N ALA A 18 -7.31 24.78 -7.64
CA ALA A 18 -6.50 25.09 -6.46
C ALA A 18 -7.16 26.12 -5.53
N ASP A 19 -8.01 27.01 -6.07
CA ASP A 19 -8.69 28.05 -5.32
C ASP A 19 -9.99 27.57 -4.66
N THR A 20 -10.64 26.52 -5.20
CA THR A 20 -11.68 25.78 -4.48
C THR A 20 -11.11 24.97 -3.31
N LEU A 21 -9.89 24.44 -3.45
CA LEU A 21 -9.19 23.67 -2.40
C LEU A 21 -8.76 24.49 -1.17
N LYS A 22 -8.87 25.83 -1.18
CA LYS A 22 -8.53 26.69 -0.03
C LYS A 22 -9.60 26.80 1.05
N ARG A 23 -10.79 26.19 0.89
CA ARG A 23 -11.95 26.57 1.72
C ARG A 23 -12.15 25.80 3.03
N TYR A 24 -11.62 24.59 3.20
CA TYR A 24 -11.87 23.81 4.42
C TYR A 24 -10.60 23.57 5.24
N ARG A 25 -10.58 24.16 6.44
CA ARG A 25 -9.63 23.78 7.49
C ARG A 25 -9.89 22.30 7.83
N LEU A 26 -8.84 21.54 8.17
CA LEU A 26 -8.99 20.17 8.64
C LEU A 26 -10.10 20.08 9.71
N TYR A 27 -11.07 19.18 9.50
CA TYR A 27 -12.27 18.96 10.32
C TYR A 27 -13.38 20.01 10.21
N ASP A 28 -13.27 21.00 9.32
CA ASP A 28 -14.41 21.85 9.01
C ASP A 28 -15.48 21.07 8.25
N ARG A 29 -16.73 21.19 8.72
CA ARG A 29 -17.92 20.49 8.23
C ARG A 29 -19.04 21.42 7.76
N SER A 30 -18.77 22.74 7.76
CA SER A 30 -19.75 23.79 7.46
C SER A 30 -20.41 23.67 6.08
N GLY A 31 -19.76 22.99 5.13
CA GLY A 31 -20.26 22.80 3.77
C GLY A 31 -21.15 21.58 3.52
N VAL A 32 -21.38 20.72 4.53
CA VAL A 32 -22.09 19.44 4.33
C VAL A 32 -23.48 19.47 4.93
N ILE A 33 -24.46 18.97 4.18
CA ILE A 33 -25.84 18.83 4.63
C ILE A 33 -25.92 17.60 5.55
N ARG A 34 -26.35 17.81 6.81
CA ARG A 34 -26.51 16.76 7.85
C ARG A 34 -25.25 15.88 8.01
N PRO A 35 -24.09 16.47 8.38
CA PRO A 35 -22.88 15.69 8.60
C PRO A 35 -23.06 14.74 9.79
N LEU A 36 -22.32 13.63 9.80
CA LEU A 36 -22.19 12.79 10.99
C LEU A 36 -21.49 13.57 12.12
N SER A 37 -21.45 13.00 13.33
CA SER A 37 -20.71 13.59 14.44
C SER A 37 -19.21 13.78 14.08
N ASP A 38 -18.53 14.68 14.80
CA ASP A 38 -17.09 14.95 14.57
C ASP A 38 -16.25 13.68 14.62
N GLY A 39 -16.52 12.80 15.60
CA GLY A 39 -15.80 11.54 15.79
C GLY A 39 -15.99 10.56 14.63
N GLU A 40 -17.21 10.47 14.11
CA GLU A 40 -17.53 9.61 12.97
C GLU A 40 -16.91 10.13 11.68
N MET A 41 -17.02 11.44 11.41
CA MET A 41 -16.42 12.06 10.22
C MET A 41 -14.91 11.88 10.19
N ARG A 42 -14.23 12.06 11.34
CA ARG A 42 -12.80 11.80 11.47
C ARG A 42 -12.45 10.33 11.23
N SER A 43 -13.24 9.42 11.79
CA SER A 43 -13.03 7.97 11.62
C SER A 43 -13.17 7.55 10.16
N TRP A 44 -14.17 8.09 9.44
CA TRP A 44 -14.36 7.83 8.02
C TRP A 44 -13.26 8.45 7.15
N PHE A 45 -12.80 9.65 7.49
CA PHE A 45 -11.67 10.26 6.82
C PHE A 45 -10.40 9.43 6.94
N GLU A 46 -10.09 8.90 8.13
CA GLU A 46 -8.94 8.01 8.31
C GLU A 46 -9.07 6.72 7.50
N ARG A 47 -10.26 6.09 7.51
CA ARG A 47 -10.54 4.89 6.70
C ARG A 47 -10.35 5.17 5.22
N TRP A 48 -10.95 6.24 4.70
CA TRP A 48 -10.80 6.66 3.31
C TRP A 48 -9.34 6.94 2.96
N ARG A 49 -8.61 7.66 3.82
CA ARG A 49 -7.18 7.95 3.60
C ARG A 49 -6.33 6.68 3.55
N ARG A 50 -6.62 5.68 4.39
CA ARG A 50 -5.96 4.36 4.33
C ARG A 50 -6.24 3.63 3.01
N THR A 51 -7.42 3.80 2.41
CA THR A 51 -7.72 3.22 1.09
C THR A 51 -7.10 3.96 -0.08
N ARG A 52 -6.86 5.28 0.04
CA ARG A 52 -6.29 6.13 -1.03
C ARG A 52 -4.76 6.18 -1.01
N GLY A 53 -4.15 5.87 0.14
CA GLY A 53 -2.71 5.87 0.28
C GLY A 53 -2.07 4.74 -0.52
N LYS A 54 -1.43 5.06 -1.64
CA LYS A 54 -0.32 4.22 -2.12
C LYS A 54 0.65 4.04 -0.96
N ARG A 55 1.23 2.84 -0.81
CA ARG A 55 2.48 2.64 -0.07
C ARG A 55 3.60 3.41 -0.79
N VAL A 56 3.58 4.74 -0.69
CA VAL A 56 4.63 5.55 -1.30
C VAL A 56 5.80 5.49 -0.34
N THR A 57 6.84 4.78 -0.73
CA THR A 57 8.17 4.69 -0.10
C THR A 57 8.93 6.02 -0.09
N VAL A 58 8.22 7.15 -0.25
CA VAL A 58 8.76 8.49 -0.09
C VAL A 58 8.21 9.00 1.23
N ALA A 59 9.08 9.03 2.24
CA ALA A 59 8.84 9.66 3.54
C ALA A 59 8.72 11.19 3.38
N ARG A 60 7.71 11.64 2.63
CA ARG A 60 7.38 13.06 2.55
C ARG A 60 6.59 13.39 3.81
N THR A 61 7.18 14.19 4.69
CA THR A 61 6.51 14.69 5.90
C THR A 61 5.15 15.25 5.52
N VAL A 62 4.10 14.69 6.12
CA VAL A 62 2.73 15.14 5.91
C VAL A 62 2.61 16.56 6.46
N THR A 63 2.43 17.54 5.59
CA THR A 63 2.23 18.94 6.01
C THR A 63 0.77 19.19 6.36
N GLN A 64 0.49 20.18 7.21
CA GLN A 64 -0.88 20.61 7.51
C GLN A 64 -1.67 20.94 6.23
N ASN A 65 -1.01 21.54 5.23
CA ASN A 65 -1.62 21.85 3.94
C ASN A 65 -2.07 20.58 3.20
N SER A 66 -1.24 19.53 3.19
CA SER A 66 -1.61 18.25 2.59
C SER A 66 -2.80 17.57 3.30
N LEU A 67 -2.93 17.75 4.62
CA LEU A 67 -4.08 17.26 5.38
C LEU A 67 -5.36 18.05 5.08
N ASN A 68 -5.26 19.38 5.00
CA ASN A 68 -6.39 20.24 4.62
C ASN A 68 -6.89 19.88 3.21
N GLN A 69 -5.98 19.67 2.25
CA GLN A 69 -6.33 19.24 0.89
C GLN A 69 -6.99 17.86 0.87
N ALA A 70 -6.44 16.88 1.61
CA ALA A 70 -7.03 15.56 1.71
C ALA A 70 -8.43 15.61 2.34
N TRP A 71 -8.61 16.46 3.36
CA TRP A 71 -9.89 16.69 4.01
C TRP A 71 -10.92 17.31 3.06
N ALA A 72 -10.54 18.36 2.32
CA ALA A 72 -11.40 18.98 1.31
C ALA A 72 -11.87 17.95 0.27
N SER A 73 -10.95 17.18 -0.31
CA SER A 73 -11.31 16.10 -1.26
C SER A 73 -12.23 15.04 -0.66
N PHE A 74 -12.06 14.70 0.62
CA PHE A 74 -12.94 13.77 1.30
C PHE A 74 -14.35 14.33 1.43
N MET A 75 -14.47 15.62 1.75
CA MET A 75 -15.76 16.31 1.91
C MET A 75 -16.48 16.51 0.57
N ASP A 76 -15.73 16.76 -0.51
CA ASP A 76 -16.29 16.83 -1.86
C ASP A 76 -16.90 15.47 -2.26
N CYS A 77 -16.14 14.38 -2.13
CA CYS A 77 -16.66 13.04 -2.40
C CYS A 77 -17.84 12.65 -1.49
N TRP A 78 -17.79 13.05 -0.21
CA TRP A 78 -18.87 12.81 0.74
C TRP A 78 -20.17 13.51 0.36
N SER A 79 -20.07 14.70 -0.22
CA SER A 79 -21.21 15.52 -0.63
C SER A 79 -21.78 15.07 -1.96
N GLU A 80 -20.93 14.67 -2.91
CA GLU A 80 -21.32 14.26 -4.26
C GLU A 80 -22.00 12.89 -4.29
N GLU A 81 -21.47 11.89 -3.58
CA GLU A 81 -21.96 10.51 -3.68
C GLU A 81 -23.13 10.18 -2.74
N THR A 82 -23.69 11.15 -1.99
CA THR A 82 -24.57 10.89 -0.83
C THR A 82 -23.82 10.02 0.19
N GLY A 83 -23.36 10.61 1.30
CA GLY A 83 -22.42 9.95 2.24
C GLY A 83 -22.67 8.48 2.64
N ALA A 84 -23.87 7.91 2.45
CA ALA A 84 -24.11 6.46 2.52
C ALA A 84 -23.38 5.63 1.44
N VAL A 85 -23.53 5.97 0.16
CA VAL A 85 -22.89 5.23 -0.96
C VAL A 85 -21.37 5.37 -0.88
N PHE A 86 -20.90 6.55 -0.50
CA PHE A 86 -19.46 6.77 -0.32
C PHE A 86 -18.88 5.90 0.82
N ARG A 87 -19.63 5.71 1.91
CA ARG A 87 -19.23 4.79 3.00
C ARG A 87 -19.12 3.35 2.51
N GLU A 88 -20.08 2.87 1.72
CA GLU A 88 -20.03 1.53 1.12
C GLU A 88 -18.81 1.37 0.22
N THR A 89 -18.53 2.37 -0.61
CA THR A 89 -17.34 2.41 -1.48
C THR A 89 -16.03 2.34 -0.68
N ILE A 90 -15.93 3.10 0.42
CA ILE A 90 -14.76 3.05 1.32
C ILE A 90 -14.59 1.65 1.91
N VAL A 91 -15.67 1.02 2.37
CA VAL A 91 -15.63 -0.34 2.94
C VAL A 91 -15.23 -1.37 1.89
N ALA A 92 -15.82 -1.34 0.70
CA ALA A 92 -15.52 -2.25 -0.38
C ALA A 92 -14.04 -2.15 -0.83
N ARG A 93 -13.51 -0.92 -0.95
CA ARG A 93 -12.10 -0.68 -1.24
C ARG A 93 -11.19 -1.18 -0.11
N GLY A 94 -11.58 -0.96 1.15
CA GLY A 94 -10.86 -1.47 2.32
C GLY A 94 -10.78 -3.00 2.35
N ALA A 95 -11.90 -3.69 2.09
CA ALA A 95 -11.96 -5.14 2.03
C ALA A 95 -11.09 -5.70 0.89
N THR A 96 -11.13 -5.05 -0.28
CA THR A 96 -10.29 -5.42 -1.44
C THR A 96 -8.81 -5.28 -1.09
N HIS A 97 -8.40 -4.16 -0.49
CA HIS A 97 -7.02 -3.94 -0.10
C HIS A 97 -6.55 -4.95 0.98
N ALA A 98 -7.39 -5.25 1.98
CA ALA A 98 -7.08 -6.25 2.99
C ALA A 98 -6.90 -7.65 2.38
N ARG A 99 -7.78 -8.02 1.43
CA ARG A 99 -7.66 -9.28 0.68
C ARG A 99 -6.36 -9.34 -0.10
N MET A 100 -6.02 -8.30 -0.86
CA MET A 100 -4.77 -8.22 -1.62
C MET A 100 -3.54 -8.30 -0.71
N SER A 101 -3.54 -7.59 0.42
CA SER A 101 -2.45 -7.67 1.40
C SER A 101 -2.28 -9.06 2.00
N ARG A 102 -3.37 -9.80 2.23
CA ARG A 102 -3.32 -11.17 2.71
C ARG A 102 -2.79 -12.12 1.64
N LEU A 103 -3.17 -11.94 0.38
CA LEU A 103 -2.64 -12.72 -0.74
C LEU A 103 -1.13 -12.50 -0.91
N ASP A 104 -0.63 -11.26 -0.81
CA ASP A 104 0.81 -10.97 -0.84
C ASP A 104 1.56 -11.66 0.32
N GLN A 105 0.99 -11.63 1.54
CA GLN A 105 1.56 -12.33 2.68
C GLN A 105 1.63 -13.85 2.46
N MET A 106 0.57 -14.44 1.91
CA MET A 106 0.53 -15.88 1.61
C MET A 106 1.55 -16.25 0.52
N ALA A 107 1.68 -15.43 -0.52
CA ALA A 107 2.67 -15.63 -1.58
C ALA A 107 4.11 -15.65 -1.02
N ARG A 108 4.47 -14.66 -0.20
CA ARG A 108 5.78 -14.63 0.49
C ARG A 108 6.00 -15.85 1.38
N ARG A 109 4.95 -16.32 2.05
CA ARG A 109 5.05 -17.50 2.92
C ARG A 109 5.26 -18.78 2.12
N LEU A 110 4.61 -18.92 0.97
CA LEU A 110 4.82 -20.04 0.06
C LEU A 110 6.26 -20.05 -0.48
N GLU A 111 6.75 -18.91 -0.95
CA GLU A 111 8.13 -18.77 -1.42
C GLU A 111 9.14 -19.17 -0.33
N GLN A 112 8.94 -18.71 0.91
CA GLN A 112 9.80 -19.11 2.03
C GLN A 112 9.76 -20.63 2.27
N LEU A 113 8.57 -21.23 2.25
CA LEU A 113 8.43 -22.68 2.47
C LEU A 113 9.07 -23.50 1.35
N GLU A 114 9.02 -23.02 0.11
CA GLU A 114 9.71 -23.66 -1.02
C GLU A 114 11.23 -23.60 -0.86
N GLN A 115 11.77 -22.45 -0.43
CA GLN A 115 13.20 -22.30 -0.12
C GLN A 115 13.63 -23.24 1.01
N ASP A 116 12.86 -23.28 2.09
CA ASP A 116 13.13 -24.17 3.23
C ASP A 116 13.08 -25.64 2.80
N ASN A 117 12.11 -26.03 1.96
CA ASN A 117 11.99 -27.40 1.45
C ASN A 117 13.19 -27.76 0.55
N HIS A 118 13.61 -26.84 -0.32
CA HIS A 118 14.77 -27.04 -1.17
C HIS A 118 16.04 -27.26 -0.34
N GLU A 119 16.23 -26.46 0.71
CA GLU A 119 17.36 -26.59 1.63
C GLU A 119 17.31 -27.92 2.40
N LEU A 120 16.13 -28.33 2.88
CA LEU A 120 15.96 -29.64 3.51
C LEU A 120 16.33 -30.79 2.57
N ARG A 121 15.88 -30.74 1.31
CA ARG A 121 16.25 -31.76 0.30
C ARG A 121 17.75 -31.80 0.04
N ARG A 122 18.44 -30.66 0.01
CA ARG A 122 19.91 -30.62 -0.10
C ARG A 122 20.59 -31.25 1.11
N ARG A 123 20.13 -30.95 2.32
CA ARG A 123 20.70 -31.52 3.56
C ARG A 123 20.50 -33.02 3.67
N VAL A 124 19.33 -33.53 3.27
CA VAL A 124 19.06 -34.98 3.24
C VAL A 124 20.04 -35.67 2.28
N ARG A 125 20.19 -35.15 1.06
CA ARG A 125 21.14 -35.69 0.07
C ARG A 125 22.58 -35.71 0.60
N HIS A 126 23.06 -34.59 1.15
CA HIS A 126 24.42 -34.55 1.72
C HIS A 126 24.62 -35.51 2.89
N ARG A 127 23.58 -35.71 3.71
CA ARG A 127 23.64 -36.69 4.81
C ARG A 127 23.72 -38.12 4.28
N GLU A 128 22.95 -38.45 3.25
CA GLU A 128 22.99 -39.77 2.59
C GLU A 128 24.37 -40.02 1.94
N GLU A 129 24.88 -39.06 1.16
CA GLU A 129 26.23 -39.14 0.57
C GLU A 129 27.32 -39.31 1.63
N SER A 130 27.24 -38.57 2.75
CA SER A 130 28.21 -38.69 3.84
C SER A 130 28.15 -40.06 4.53
N ARG A 131 26.95 -40.64 4.67
CA ARG A 131 26.75 -41.99 5.22
C ARG A 131 27.32 -43.08 4.32
N ASP A 132 27.32 -42.90 3.02
CA ASP A 132 27.85 -43.90 2.07
C ASP A 132 29.37 -43.82 1.93
N VAL A 133 29.97 -42.64 2.14
CA VAL A 133 31.43 -42.44 2.06
C VAL A 133 32.15 -42.93 3.32
N GLN A 134 31.54 -42.84 4.50
CA GLN A 134 32.15 -43.20 5.78
C GLN A 134 32.59 -44.68 5.87
N PRO A 135 31.74 -45.67 5.49
CA PRO A 135 32.11 -47.08 5.49
C PRO A 135 33.19 -47.41 4.45
N GLN A 136 33.20 -46.72 3.30
CA GLN A 136 34.22 -46.94 2.28
C GLN A 136 35.59 -46.45 2.74
N HIS A 137 35.65 -45.26 3.34
CA HIS A 137 36.89 -44.72 3.89
C HIS A 137 37.45 -45.61 5.02
N GLU A 138 36.59 -46.11 5.92
CA GLU A 138 36.99 -47.07 6.96
C GLU A 138 37.50 -48.39 6.38
N ARG A 139 36.85 -48.90 5.32
CA ARG A 139 37.28 -50.12 4.63
C ARG A 139 38.64 -49.96 3.95
N TRP A 140 38.87 -48.84 3.27
CA TRP A 140 40.17 -48.48 2.68
C TRP A 140 41.28 -48.33 3.72
N GLN A 141 40.97 -47.75 4.89
CA GLN A 141 41.90 -47.63 6.01
C GLN A 141 42.26 -48.99 6.61
N HIS A 142 41.29 -49.88 6.77
CA HIS A 142 41.51 -51.22 7.30
C HIS A 142 42.36 -52.09 6.36
N GLN A 143 42.16 -51.97 5.05
CA GLN A 143 42.88 -52.74 4.05
C GLN A 143 44.36 -52.34 3.93
N ARG A 144 44.69 -51.05 4.12
CA ARG A 144 46.09 -50.59 4.18
C ARG A 144 46.82 -50.95 5.46
N ARG A 145 46.08 -51.24 6.54
CA ARG A 145 46.65 -51.51 7.86
C ARG A 145 46.95 -53.00 8.08
N TRP A 146 46.26 -53.89 7.36
CA TRP A 146 46.27 -55.33 7.60
C TRP A 146 46.44 -56.19 6.34
N GLY A 147 46.67 -55.59 5.16
CA GLY A 147 47.08 -56.27 3.93
C GLY A 147 48.52 -55.94 3.60
#